data_AF-A0A2E8D0U0-F1
#
_entry.id   AF-A0A2E8D0U0-F1
#
_cell.length_a   1.000
_cell.length_b   1.000
_cell.length_c   1.000
_cell.angle_alpha   90.00
_cell.angle_beta   90.00
_cell.angle_gamma   90.00
#
_symmetry.space_group_name_H-M   'P 1'
#
loop_
_entity.id
_entity.type
_entity.pdbx_description
1 polymer ?
#
loop_
_entity_poly.entity_id
_entity_poly.type
_entity_poly.pdbx_seq_one_letter_code
_entity_poly.pdbx_strand_id
1 'polypeptide(L)'
;MTDPREPLWGKRLLAERVARGPEEVAHVFLRRDDGVVLRVPLCATSLSTLVNHAPRAKLCKQAAQEFLDLVKEYELCPPTNTPKPNKSGRRSNEKRDKKS
;
A
#
# COMPACT_ATOMS: atom_id res chain seq x y z
N MET A 1 3.97 -14.56 2.17
CA MET A 1 3.21 -14.31 0.93
C MET A 1 2.10 -15.35 0.91
N THR A 2 0.83 -14.95 0.86
CA THR A 2 -0.34 -15.87 0.88
C THR A 2 -0.54 -16.50 -0.49
N ASP A 3 -0.95 -17.76 -0.56
CA ASP A 3 -1.28 -18.45 -1.81
C ASP A 3 -2.43 -17.70 -2.54
N PRO A 4 -2.22 -17.21 -3.76
CA PRO A 4 -3.28 -16.56 -4.55
C PRO A 4 -4.49 -17.46 -4.82
N ARG A 5 -4.32 -18.78 -4.75
CA ARG A 5 -5.38 -19.77 -4.97
C ARG A 5 -6.31 -19.92 -3.77
N GLU A 6 -5.90 -19.43 -2.61
CA GLU A 6 -6.70 -19.49 -1.38
C GLU A 6 -6.80 -18.10 -0.72
N PRO A 7 -7.66 -17.22 -1.27
CA PRO A 7 -7.83 -15.89 -0.72
C PRO A 7 -8.28 -15.95 0.75
N LEU A 8 -7.67 -15.09 1.57
CA LEU A 8 -8.07 -14.91 2.98
C LEU A 8 -9.35 -14.07 3.13
N TRP A 9 -9.74 -13.35 2.08
CA TRP A 9 -10.92 -12.49 2.09
C TRP A 9 -12.19 -13.29 2.36
N GLY A 10 -13.04 -12.79 3.27
CA GLY A 10 -14.30 -13.42 3.66
C GLY A 10 -14.16 -14.67 4.54
N LYS A 11 -12.94 -15.14 4.82
CA LYS A 11 -12.71 -16.28 5.72
C LYS A 11 -12.62 -15.83 7.17
N ARG A 12 -13.16 -16.66 8.06
CA ARG A 12 -12.95 -16.54 9.51
C ARG A 12 -11.88 -17.53 9.93
N LEU A 13 -10.77 -17.02 10.43
CA LEU A 13 -9.66 -17.82 10.93
C LEU A 13 -9.51 -17.58 12.43
N LEU A 14 -9.08 -18.61 13.16
CA LEU A 14 -8.84 -18.50 14.59
C LEU A 14 -7.57 -17.69 14.83
N ALA A 15 -7.72 -16.62 15.61
CA ALA A 15 -6.59 -15.86 16.13
C ALA A 15 -5.96 -16.64 17.27
N GLU A 16 -4.71 -17.05 17.08
CA GLU A 16 -3.95 -17.78 18.08
C GLU A 16 -3.29 -16.81 19.07
N ARG A 17 -2.70 -15.72 18.57
CA ARG A 17 -2.10 -14.68 19.39
C ARG A 17 -2.03 -13.34 18.67
N VAL A 18 -1.94 -12.28 19.47
CA VAL A 18 -1.64 -10.92 19.02
C VAL A 18 -0.29 -10.52 19.61
N ALA A 19 0.61 -10.01 18.77
CA ALA A 19 1.91 -9.51 19.21
C ALA A 19 2.12 -8.06 18.73
N ARG A 20 2.72 -7.24 19.58
CA ARG A 20 3.19 -5.89 19.23
C ARG A 20 4.69 -5.94 19.04
N GLY A 21 5.16 -5.52 17.86
CA GLY A 21 6.59 -5.39 17.59
C GLY A 21 7.16 -4.05 18.10
N PRO A 22 8.50 -3.93 18.16
CA PRO A 22 9.19 -2.70 18.57
C PRO A 22 8.89 -1.49 17.66
N GLU A 23 8.50 -1.72 16.40
CA GLU A 23 8.08 -0.67 15.46
C GLU A 23 6.60 -0.27 15.59
N GLU A 24 5.95 -0.57 16.72
CA GLU A 24 4.51 -0.37 16.98
C GLU A 24 3.55 -1.05 15.98
N VAL A 25 4.06 -1.84 15.03
CA VAL A 25 3.23 -2.64 14.13
C VAL A 25 2.72 -3.88 14.86
N ALA A 26 1.44 -3.85 15.24
CA ALA A 26 0.74 -4.99 15.79
C ALA A 26 0.45 -6.04 14.70
N HIS A 27 0.68 -7.30 15.03
CA HIS A 27 0.41 -8.44 14.16
C HIS A 27 -0.50 -9.45 14.86
N VAL A 28 -1.34 -10.11 14.07
CA VAL A 28 -2.15 -11.24 14.49
C VAL A 28 -1.59 -12.51 13.86
N PHE A 29 -1.48 -13.56 14.65
CA PHE A 29 -1.13 -14.90 14.18
C PHE A 29 -2.42 -15.70 14.04
N LEU A 30 -2.72 -16.11 12.82
CA LEU A 30 -3.94 -16.85 12.46
C LEU A 30 -3.58 -18.29 12.14
N ARG A 31 -4.29 -19.25 12.74
CA ARG A 31 -4.10 -20.67 12.45
C ARG A 31 -5.05 -21.13 11.36
N ARG A 32 -4.52 -21.85 10.38
CA ARG A 32 -5.29 -22.53 9.33
C ARG A 32 -5.51 -24.01 9.68
N ASP A 33 -6.46 -24.64 8.99
CA ASP A 33 -6.82 -26.05 9.21
C ASP A 33 -5.70 -27.03 8.88
N ASP A 34 -4.82 -26.66 7.94
CA ASP A 34 -3.59 -27.40 7.58
C ASP A 34 -2.46 -27.25 8.62
N GLY A 35 -2.73 -26.53 9.72
CA GLY A 35 -1.76 -26.27 10.79
C GLY A 35 -0.80 -25.11 10.50
N VAL A 36 -0.90 -24.46 9.34
CA VAL A 36 -0.07 -23.29 8.99
C VAL A 36 -0.48 -22.08 9.82
N VAL A 37 0.52 -21.37 10.35
CA VAL A 37 0.33 -20.12 11.10
C VAL A 37 0.70 -18.93 10.22
N LEU A 38 -0.28 -18.07 9.95
CA LEU A 38 -0.12 -16.86 9.15
C LEU A 38 0.11 -15.66 10.06
N ARG A 39 1.16 -14.88 9.78
CA ARG A 39 1.38 -13.58 10.40
C ARG A 39 0.76 -12.49 9.52
N VAL A 40 -0.28 -11.84 10.02
CA VAL A 40 -1.02 -10.80 9.30
C VAL A 40 -0.96 -9.49 10.09
N PRO A 41 -0.75 -8.33 9.44
CA PRO A 41 -0.87 -7.04 10.11
C PRO A 41 -2.25 -6.90 10.76
N LEU A 42 -2.30 -6.47 12.02
CA LEU A 42 -3.55 -6.37 12.76
C LEU A 42 -4.54 -5.39 12.10
N CYS A 43 -4.02 -4.33 11.47
CA CYS A 43 -4.80 -3.36 10.69
C CYS A 43 -5.52 -3.98 9.47
N ALA A 44 -5.06 -5.13 8.98
CA ALA A 44 -5.66 -5.85 7.85
C ALA A 44 -6.70 -6.90 8.30
N THR A 45 -7.11 -6.87 9.57
CA THR A 45 -8.07 -7.82 10.15
C THR A 45 -9.27 -7.09 10.76
N SER A 46 -10.34 -7.82 11.09
CA SER A 46 -11.47 -7.29 11.85
C SER A 46 -11.11 -6.91 13.29
N LEU A 47 -9.92 -7.28 13.77
CA LEU A 47 -9.37 -6.86 15.07
C LEU A 47 -8.74 -5.47 15.04
N SER A 48 -8.73 -4.80 13.88
CA SER A 48 -8.17 -3.46 13.71
C SER A 48 -8.79 -2.40 14.63
N THR A 49 -10.06 -2.55 14.99
CA THR A 49 -10.73 -1.63 15.93
C THR A 49 -10.16 -1.68 17.34
N LEU A 50 -9.41 -2.73 17.70
CA LEU A 50 -8.78 -2.88 19.02
C LEU A 50 -7.49 -2.07 19.16
N VAL A 51 -6.98 -1.49 18.07
CA VAL A 51 -5.73 -0.74 18.07
C VAL A 51 -5.93 0.57 17.32
N ASN A 52 -5.42 1.66 17.89
CA ASN A 52 -5.47 2.96 17.23
C ASN A 52 -4.47 2.95 16.04
N HIS A 53 -4.99 2.84 14.83
CA HIS A 53 -4.21 2.77 13.59
C HIS A 53 -4.01 4.12 12.92
N ALA A 54 -4.21 5.22 13.66
CA ALA A 54 -3.96 6.55 13.12
C ALA A 54 -2.59 6.56 12.43
N PRO A 55 -2.54 6.72 11.09
CA PRO A 55 -1.25 6.81 10.42
C PRO A 55 -0.51 7.94 11.11
N ARG A 56 0.71 7.66 11.57
CA ARG A 56 1.58 8.70 12.10
C ARG A 56 1.92 9.62 10.93
N ALA A 57 1.04 10.56 10.62
CA ALA A 57 1.35 11.74 9.84
C ALA A 57 2.24 12.61 10.72
N LYS A 58 3.46 12.13 11.00
CA LYS A 58 4.51 12.98 11.53
C LYS A 58 5.16 13.60 10.31
N LEU A 59 4.54 14.68 9.80
CA LEU A 59 5.35 15.84 9.44
C LEU A 59 6.03 16.27 10.74
N CYS A 60 7.06 15.55 11.15
CA CYS A 60 7.92 16.02 12.22
C CYS A 60 8.60 17.28 11.70
N LYS A 61 8.95 18.18 12.62
CA LYS A 61 9.67 19.41 12.26
C LYS A 61 10.87 19.13 11.35
N GLN A 62 11.54 18.00 11.57
CA GLN A 62 12.63 17.51 10.75
C GLN A 62 12.19 17.16 9.31
N ALA A 63 11.16 16.33 9.12
CA ALA A 63 10.66 15.97 7.79
C ALA A 63 10.13 17.20 7.02
N ALA A 64 9.51 18.15 7.72
CA ALA A 64 9.10 19.42 7.13
C ALA A 64 10.32 20.26 6.69
N GLN A 65 11.39 20.27 7.49
CA GLN A 65 12.64 20.96 7.17
C GLN A 65 13.35 20.32 5.97
N GLU A 66 13.50 18.99 5.97
CA GLU A 66 14.08 18.23 4.85
C GLU A 66 13.32 18.47 3.54
N PHE A 67 12.00 18.53 3.59
CA PHE A 67 11.18 18.87 2.43
C PHE A 67 11.43 20.31 1.94
N LEU A 68 11.51 21.28 2.84
CA LEU A 68 11.78 22.67 2.47
C LEU A 68 13.19 22.84 1.87
N ASP A 69 14.17 22.08 2.36
CA ASP A 69 15.53 22.14 1.84
C ASP A 69 15.62 21.49 0.45
N LEU A 70 14.90 20.39 0.21
CA LEU A 70 14.71 19.82 -1.13
C LEU A 70 14.08 20.80 -2.12
N VAL A 71 13.08 21.57 -1.70
CA VAL A 71 12.45 22.59 -2.57
C VAL A 71 13.45 23.68 -2.96
N LYS A 72 14.28 24.15 -2.03
CA LYS A 72 15.33 25.14 -2.33
C LYS A 72 16.37 24.59 -3.29
N GLU A 73 16.78 23.33 -3.13
CA GLU A 73 17.68 22.66 -4.07
C GLU A 73 17.06 22.53 -5.47
N TYR A 74 15.75 22.27 -5.54
CA TYR A 74 15.02 22.20 -6.81
C TYR A 74 14.94 23.57 -7.51
N GLU A 75 14.75 24.67 -6.78
CA GLU A 75 14.77 26.03 -7.34
C GLU A 75 16.11 26.40 -7.98
N LEU A 76 17.21 25.79 -7.52
CA LEU A 76 18.53 25.95 -8.10
C LEU A 76 18.76 25.07 -9.34
N CYS A 77 17.86 24.13 -9.63
CA CYS A 77 17.95 23.31 -10.82
C CYS A 77 17.66 24.16 -12.06
N PRO A 78 18.44 24.01 -13.14
CA PRO A 78 18.13 24.67 -14.40
C PRO A 78 16.75 24.21 -14.87
N PRO A 79 15.92 25.11 -15.42
CA PRO A 79 14.60 24.75 -15.90
C PRO A 79 14.74 23.67 -16.96
N THR A 80 14.26 22.47 -16.64
CA THR A 80 14.08 21.43 -17.65
C THR A 80 13.04 21.94 -18.63
N ASN A 81 13.49 22.30 -19.83
CA ASN A 81 12.63 22.49 -20.99
C ASN A 81 11.99 21.15 -21.32
N THR A 82 10.95 20.76 -20.58
CA THR A 82 10.17 19.58 -20.89
C THR A 82 9.48 19.86 -22.23
N PRO A 83 9.73 19.08 -23.29
CA PRO A 83 8.93 19.19 -24.49
C PRO A 83 7.46 18.98 -24.11
N LYS A 84 6.59 19.82 -24.65
CA LYS A 84 5.14 19.77 -24.40
C LYS A 84 4.67 18.31 -24.47
N PRO A 85 3.85 17.84 -23.52
CA PRO A 85 3.34 16.48 -23.59
C PRO A 85 2.58 16.35 -24.91
N ASN A 86 3.10 15.52 -25.81
CA ASN A 86 2.35 15.11 -26.98
C ASN A 86 1.04 14.53 -26.45
N LYS A 87 -0.09 15.11 -26.85
CA LYS A 87 -1.42 14.57 -26.55
C LYS A 87 -1.42 13.09 -26.94
N SER A 88 -1.29 12.19 -25.97
CA SER A 88 -1.49 10.75 -26.17
C SER A 88 -2.99 10.51 -26.30
N GLY A 89 -3.55 10.93 -27.43
CA GLY A 89 -4.91 10.69 -27.83
C GLY A 89 -5.06 9.23 -28.24
N ARG A 90 -5.64 8.45 -27.32
CA ARG A 90 -6.44 7.23 -27.50
C ARG A 90 -6.76 6.89 -28.97
N ARG A 91 -6.00 5.97 -29.59
CA ARG A 91 -6.49 5.21 -30.75
C ARG A 91 -7.14 3.92 -30.24
N SER A 92 -8.42 3.99 -29.91
CA SER A 92 -9.23 2.78 -29.73
C SER A 92 -9.49 2.14 -31.09
N ASN A 93 -9.15 0.87 -31.19
CA ASN A 93 -9.41 -0.02 -32.32
C ASN A 93 -10.86 0.04 -32.80
N GLU A 94 -11.05 0.12 -34.11
CA GLU A 94 -12.27 -0.39 -34.76
C GLU A 94 -11.83 -1.38 -35.85
N LYS A 95 -11.43 -2.58 -35.44
CA LYS A 95 -11.53 -3.75 -36.33
C LYS A 95 -13.00 -4.15 -36.33
N ARG A 96 -13.76 -3.68 -37.32
CA ARG A 96 -15.03 -4.31 -37.67
C ARG A 96 -14.73 -5.45 -38.64
N ASP A 97 -14.87 -6.66 -38.15
CA ASP A 97 -15.12 -7.83 -38.97
C ASP A 97 -16.31 -7.55 -39.90
N LYS A 98 -16.11 -7.73 -41.21
CA LYS A 98 -17.21 -8.04 -42.13
C LYS A 98 -16.83 -9.27 -42.93
N LYS A 99 -17.33 -10.38 -42.43
CA LYS A 99 -17.50 -11.65 -43.13
C LYS A 99 -18.85 -11.59 -43.85
N SER A 100 -18.83 -11.53 -45.18
CA SER A 100 -19.88 -11.99 -46.10
C SER A 100 -19.29 -12.04 -47.50
#